data_AF-E4TL53-F1
#
_entry.id   AF-E4TL53-F1
#
_cell.length_a   1.000
_cell.length_b   1.000
_cell.length_c   1.000
_cell.angle_alpha   90.00
_cell.angle_beta   90.00
_cell.angle_gamma   90.00
#
_symmetry.space_group_name_H-M   'P 1'
#
loop_
_entity.id
_entity.type
_entity.pdbx_description
1 polymer ?
#
loop_
_entity_poly.entity_id
_entity_poly.type
_entity_poly.pdbx_seq_one_letter_code
_entity_poly.pdbx_strand_id
1 'polypeptide(L)'
;MIKDTFISFKDNFKERISNPFLGTYLAVWLIRNWDLIYSLFNFDDEYSLKEKIKFIESYYENHEFLVDLSINILWTFAVLITTYILMNLSRLIVNLFEKRLSPWIYQITDSKSIVKKSVHENLEKRLEAIQIRFEKEKEARIRVEDELEALEEKLAKSKTDDDKGVFIGKNKDANKETEKLSKDPGINKTQKVVQKIIEDGKEKTFLEIARKSLKKEGFNARESEKLDFFIDFELIKIISRDDVNEWFDIELSELGLIVYRQLVELESIQ
;
A
#
# COMPACT_ATOMS: atom_id res chain seq x y z
N MET A 1 31.76 20.72 46.30
CA MET A 1 32.60 19.59 46.75
C MET A 1 31.81 18.30 46.92
N ILE A 2 30.92 18.13 47.91
CA ILE A 2 30.17 16.86 48.10
C ILE A 2 29.21 16.55 46.93
N LYS A 3 28.62 17.59 46.33
CA LYS A 3 27.80 17.43 45.11
C LYS A 3 28.64 17.01 43.91
N ASP A 4 29.83 17.59 43.76
CA ASP A 4 30.73 17.29 42.63
C ASP A 4 31.36 15.89 42.75
N THR A 5 31.65 15.43 43.98
CA THR A 5 32.03 14.04 44.22
C THR A 5 30.86 13.10 43.93
N PHE A 6 29.65 13.41 44.39
CA PHE A 6 28.48 12.56 44.09
C PHE A 6 28.17 12.47 42.58
N ILE A 7 28.29 13.59 41.85
CA ILE A 7 28.09 13.62 40.39
C ILE A 7 29.16 12.79 39.69
N SER A 8 30.44 12.96 40.02
CA SER A 8 31.52 12.18 39.43
C SER A 8 31.44 10.68 39.76
N PHE A 9 31.03 10.30 40.98
CA PHE A 9 30.76 8.90 41.33
C PHE A 9 29.59 8.32 40.54
N LYS A 10 28.48 9.07 40.44
CA LYS A 10 27.29 8.64 39.69
C LYS A 10 27.60 8.46 38.20
N ASP A 11 28.36 9.35 37.60
CA ASP A 11 28.70 9.27 36.18
C ASP A 11 29.63 8.08 35.88
N ASN A 12 30.65 7.85 36.73
CA ASN A 12 31.51 6.67 36.65
C ASN A 12 30.74 5.35 36.87
N PHE A 13 29.79 5.36 37.81
CA PHE A 13 28.97 4.19 38.12
C PHE A 13 27.99 3.89 36.98
N LYS A 14 27.38 4.92 36.39
CA LYS A 14 26.50 4.81 35.22
C LYS A 14 27.25 4.27 34.00
N GLU A 15 28.47 4.76 33.74
CA GLU A 15 29.29 4.29 32.63
C GLU A 15 29.66 2.80 32.79
N ARG A 16 30.00 2.37 34.01
CA ARG A 16 30.35 0.97 34.31
C ARG A 16 29.13 0.03 34.35
N ILE A 17 27.99 0.49 34.86
CA ILE A 17 26.72 -0.27 34.86
C ILE A 17 26.10 -0.36 33.46
N SER A 18 26.43 0.57 32.56
CA SER A 18 26.01 0.48 31.16
C SER A 18 26.55 -0.78 30.49
N ASN A 19 27.60 -1.41 31.03
CA ASN A 19 27.99 -2.75 30.61
C ASN A 19 26.95 -3.77 31.12
N PRO A 20 26.21 -4.45 30.23
CA PRO A 20 25.16 -5.39 30.61
C PRO A 20 25.68 -6.54 31.48
N PHE A 21 26.95 -6.92 31.33
CA PHE A 21 27.57 -7.92 32.21
C PHE A 21 27.77 -7.39 33.62
N LEU A 22 28.38 -6.21 33.80
CA LEU A 22 28.66 -5.65 35.13
C LEU A 22 27.38 -5.30 35.89
N GLY A 23 26.38 -4.74 35.19
CA GLY A 23 25.08 -4.44 35.79
C GLY A 23 24.37 -5.72 36.26
N THR A 24 24.34 -6.76 35.42
CA THR A 24 23.73 -8.05 35.78
C THR A 24 24.51 -8.75 36.89
N TYR A 25 25.84 -8.71 36.84
CA TYR A 25 26.70 -9.28 37.88
C TYR A 25 26.46 -8.62 39.23
N LEU A 26 26.38 -7.29 39.28
CA LEU A 26 26.10 -6.56 40.51
C LEU A 26 24.71 -6.96 41.07
N ALA A 27 23.70 -7.08 40.21
CA ALA A 27 22.37 -7.53 40.63
C ALA A 27 22.37 -8.96 41.17
N VAL A 28 23.03 -9.90 40.48
CA VAL A 28 23.17 -11.30 40.92
C VAL A 28 23.91 -11.38 42.24
N TRP A 29 25.01 -10.62 42.38
CA TRP A 29 25.80 -10.57 43.60
C TRP A 29 24.98 -10.05 44.78
N LEU A 30 24.23 -8.94 44.59
CA LEU A 30 23.34 -8.38 45.62
C LEU A 30 22.26 -9.36 46.07
N ILE A 31 21.64 -10.08 45.12
CA ILE A 31 20.59 -11.06 45.43
C ILE A 31 21.17 -12.28 46.14
N ARG A 32 22.33 -12.81 45.69
CA ARG A 32 22.95 -13.98 46.31
C ARG A 32 23.56 -13.70 47.68
N ASN A 33 24.10 -12.50 47.88
CA ASN A 33 24.70 -12.07 49.15
C ASN A 33 23.72 -11.20 49.97
N TRP A 34 22.41 -11.44 49.82
CA TRP A 34 21.39 -10.59 50.44
C TRP A 34 21.52 -10.53 51.96
N ASP A 35 21.92 -11.61 52.62
CA ASP A 35 22.15 -11.63 54.07
C ASP A 35 23.26 -10.67 54.50
N LEU A 36 24.33 -10.57 53.69
CA LEU A 36 25.42 -9.62 53.92
C LEU A 36 24.96 -8.18 53.68
N ILE A 37 24.18 -7.93 52.62
CA ILE A 37 23.61 -6.60 52.35
C ILE A 37 22.64 -6.18 53.46
N TYR A 38 21.72 -7.06 53.82
CA TYR A 38 20.74 -6.83 54.88
C TYR A 38 21.44 -6.56 56.21
N SER A 39 22.44 -7.36 56.57
CA SER A 39 23.21 -7.13 57.80
C SER A 39 23.98 -5.83 57.77
N LEU A 40 24.49 -5.35 56.62
CA LEU A 40 25.18 -4.06 56.52
C LEU A 40 24.24 -2.88 56.80
N PHE A 41 23.04 -2.89 56.22
CA PHE A 41 22.09 -1.77 56.32
C PHE A 41 21.14 -1.83 57.53
N ASN A 42 20.98 -3.00 58.16
CA ASN A 42 20.21 -3.12 59.39
C ASN A 42 21.13 -3.09 60.61
N PHE A 43 20.84 -2.20 61.56
CA PHE A 43 21.48 -2.15 62.87
C PHE A 43 20.36 -2.33 63.88
N ASP A 44 20.18 -3.56 64.36
CA ASP A 44 19.28 -3.81 65.48
C ASP A 44 19.95 -3.29 66.75
N ASP A 45 19.19 -2.61 67.61
CA ASP A 45 19.68 -2.08 68.89
C ASP A 45 20.12 -3.19 69.86
N GLU A 46 19.69 -4.43 69.59
CA GLU A 46 20.01 -5.62 70.40
C GLU A 46 21.38 -6.23 70.10
N TYR A 47 22.01 -5.92 68.95
CA TYR A 47 23.31 -6.50 68.58
C TYR A 47 24.45 -5.48 68.73
N SER A 48 25.50 -5.89 69.43
CA SER A 48 26.73 -5.10 69.54
C SER A 48 27.50 -5.08 68.21
N LEU A 49 28.24 -4.00 67.96
CA LEU A 49 29.13 -3.88 66.78
C LEU A 49 30.07 -5.09 66.63
N LYS A 50 30.50 -5.66 67.76
CA LYS A 50 31.39 -6.82 67.80
C LYS A 50 30.74 -8.09 67.26
N GLU A 51 29.45 -8.28 67.51
CA GLU A 51 28.68 -9.43 67.00
C GLU A 51 28.45 -9.31 65.49
N LYS A 52 28.23 -8.09 64.99
CA LYS A 52 28.11 -7.82 63.55
C LYS A 52 29.41 -8.08 62.79
N ILE A 53 30.56 -7.65 63.34
CA ILE A 53 31.87 -7.98 62.75
C ILE A 53 32.07 -9.49 62.73
N LYS A 54 31.78 -10.18 63.84
CA LYS A 54 31.90 -11.64 63.93
C LYS A 54 30.99 -12.37 62.93
N PHE A 55 29.79 -11.85 62.68
CA PHE A 55 28.90 -12.36 61.64
C PHE A 55 29.53 -12.23 60.24
N ILE A 56 30.07 -11.06 59.90
CA ILE A 56 30.72 -10.82 58.61
C ILE A 56 31.97 -11.71 58.44
N GLU A 57 32.78 -11.83 59.50
CA GLU A 57 33.94 -12.74 59.52
C GLU A 57 33.51 -14.18 59.27
N SER A 58 32.51 -14.67 60.00
CA SER A 58 31.97 -16.02 59.82
C SER A 58 31.35 -16.23 58.43
N TYR A 59 30.74 -15.19 57.85
CA TYR A 59 30.23 -15.25 56.48
C TYR A 59 31.34 -15.53 55.47
N TYR A 60 32.46 -14.79 55.54
CA TYR A 60 33.60 -14.99 54.64
C TYR A 60 34.47 -16.21 54.96
N GLU A 61 34.45 -16.72 56.19
CA GLU A 61 35.07 -18.01 56.53
C GLU A 61 34.33 -19.19 55.88
N ASN A 62 33.00 -19.11 55.81
CA ASN A 62 32.17 -20.15 55.21
C ASN A 62 32.03 -20.03 53.69
N HIS A 63 32.37 -18.89 53.10
CA HIS A 63 32.26 -18.63 51.66
C HIS A 63 33.65 -18.36 51.07
N GLU A 64 34.23 -19.36 50.41
CA GLU A 64 35.47 -19.19 49.67
C GLU A 64 35.30 -18.14 48.55
N PHE A 65 36.05 -17.04 48.66
CA PHE A 65 35.92 -15.88 47.76
C PHE A 65 35.99 -16.26 46.27
N LEU A 66 36.96 -17.09 45.88
CA LEU A 66 37.16 -17.48 44.47
C LEU A 66 36.05 -18.38 43.93
N VAL A 67 35.57 -19.30 44.76
CA VAL A 67 34.46 -20.19 44.41
C VAL A 67 33.19 -19.36 44.24
N ASP A 68 32.91 -18.48 45.19
CA ASP A 68 31.67 -17.73 45.19
C ASP A 68 31.66 -16.65 44.09
N LEU A 69 32.81 -16.03 43.79
CA LEU A 69 33.03 -15.19 42.63
C LEU A 69 32.73 -15.95 41.32
N SER A 70 33.25 -17.16 41.18
CA SER A 70 33.05 -17.98 39.98
C SER A 70 31.58 -18.39 39.81
N ILE A 71 30.91 -18.75 40.90
CA ILE A 71 29.47 -19.08 40.91
C ILE A 71 28.64 -17.84 40.53
N ASN A 72 28.97 -16.66 41.05
CA ASN A 72 28.30 -15.40 40.69
C ASN A 72 28.46 -15.08 39.20
N ILE A 73 29.66 -15.28 38.64
CA ILE A 73 29.92 -15.11 37.19
C ILE A 73 29.07 -16.09 36.38
N LEU A 74 28.99 -17.36 36.79
CA LEU A 74 28.19 -18.38 36.11
C LEU A 74 26.69 -18.05 36.13
N TRP A 75 26.16 -17.63 37.29
CA TRP A 75 24.78 -17.15 37.38
C TRP A 75 24.52 -15.91 36.52
N THR A 76 25.48 -15.00 36.44
CA THR A 76 25.39 -13.82 35.57
C THR A 76 25.25 -14.24 34.11
N PHE A 77 26.08 -15.18 33.64
CA PHE A 77 25.93 -15.72 32.28
C PHE A 77 24.59 -16.44 32.09
N ALA A 78 24.14 -17.22 33.06
CA ALA A 78 22.84 -17.90 32.98
C ALA A 78 21.67 -16.90 32.85
N VAL A 79 21.67 -15.82 33.63
CA VAL A 79 20.66 -14.75 33.56
C VAL A 79 20.73 -14.02 32.20
N LEU A 80 21.93 -13.72 31.70
CA LEU A 80 22.08 -13.09 30.38
C LEU A 80 21.57 -13.99 29.26
N ILE A 81 21.97 -15.26 29.24
CA ILE A 81 21.50 -16.25 28.26
C ILE A 81 19.98 -16.35 28.30
N THR A 82 19.42 -16.47 29.51
CA THR A 82 17.96 -16.52 29.72
C THR A 82 17.29 -15.26 29.18
N THR A 83 17.84 -14.08 29.45
CA THR A 83 17.31 -12.80 28.93
C THR A 83 17.31 -12.76 27.41
N TYR A 84 18.38 -13.20 26.75
CA TYR A 84 18.44 -13.29 25.29
C TYR A 84 17.45 -14.32 24.72
N ILE A 85 17.28 -15.46 25.38
CA ILE A 85 16.28 -16.46 24.99
C ILE A 85 14.87 -15.86 25.09
N LEU A 86 14.54 -15.21 26.21
CA LEU A 86 13.24 -14.55 26.40
C LEU A 86 13.00 -13.45 25.37
N MET A 87 14.03 -12.67 25.04
CA MET A 87 13.93 -11.60 24.05
C MET A 87 13.67 -12.17 22.64
N ASN A 88 14.33 -13.27 22.28
CA ASN A 88 14.07 -13.98 21.03
C ASN A 88 12.69 -14.64 21.01
N LEU A 89 12.26 -15.21 22.14
CA LEU A 89 10.94 -15.80 22.28
C LEU A 89 9.84 -14.75 22.15
N SER A 90 10.03 -13.57 22.76
CA SER A 90 9.13 -12.42 22.60
C SER A 90 9.00 -12.03 21.12
N ARG A 91 10.13 -11.91 20.40
CA ARG A 91 10.12 -11.66 18.95
C ARG A 91 9.43 -12.76 18.16
N LEU A 92 9.59 -14.01 18.55
CA LEU A 92 8.91 -15.15 17.92
C LEU A 92 7.40 -15.03 18.10
N ILE A 93 6.94 -14.73 19.31
CA ILE A 93 5.51 -14.54 19.62
C ILE A 93 4.93 -13.39 18.80
N VAL A 94 5.61 -12.23 18.78
CA VAL A 94 5.17 -11.07 17.99
C VAL A 94 5.11 -11.42 16.50
N ASN A 95 6.16 -12.03 15.95
CA ASN A 95 6.18 -12.45 14.54
C ASN A 95 5.09 -13.48 14.22
N LEU A 96 4.82 -14.42 15.13
CA LEU A 96 3.75 -15.40 14.96
C LEU A 96 2.38 -14.72 14.97
N PHE A 97 2.21 -13.74 15.86
CA PHE A 97 0.99 -12.97 15.95
C PHE A 97 0.77 -12.17 14.66
N GLU A 98 1.72 -11.33 14.27
CA GLU A 98 1.64 -10.47 13.09
C GLU A 98 1.52 -11.27 11.77
N LYS A 99 2.28 -12.35 11.61
CA LYS A 99 2.33 -13.08 10.33
C LYS A 99 1.30 -14.19 10.21
N ARG A 100 0.76 -14.71 11.32
CA ARG A 100 -0.12 -15.88 11.30
C ARG A 100 -1.46 -15.65 11.97
N LEU A 101 -1.48 -15.10 13.19
CA LEU A 101 -2.74 -14.89 13.91
C LEU A 101 -3.51 -13.68 13.37
N SER A 102 -2.87 -12.52 13.16
CA SER A 102 -3.55 -11.33 12.64
C SER A 102 -4.22 -11.61 11.29
N PRO A 103 -3.56 -12.19 10.27
CA PRO A 103 -4.22 -12.51 9.00
C PRO A 103 -5.32 -13.58 9.14
N TRP A 104 -5.19 -14.50 10.11
CA TRP A 104 -6.22 -15.51 10.39
C TRP A 104 -7.45 -14.90 11.07
N ILE A 105 -7.25 -14.01 12.05
CA ILE A 105 -8.31 -13.26 12.72
C ILE A 105 -9.02 -12.36 11.71
N TYR A 106 -8.27 -11.62 10.87
CA TYR A 106 -8.88 -10.79 9.84
C TYR A 106 -9.66 -11.59 8.80
N GLN A 107 -9.23 -12.81 8.45
CA GLN A 107 -10.02 -13.71 7.59
C GLN A 107 -11.37 -14.09 8.19
N ILE A 108 -11.46 -14.17 9.51
CA ILE A 108 -12.68 -14.57 10.21
C ILE A 108 -13.59 -13.37 10.46
N THR A 109 -13.01 -12.22 10.82
CA THR A 109 -13.77 -11.03 11.25
C THR A 109 -14.16 -10.12 10.10
N ASP A 110 -13.32 -9.99 9.07
CA ASP A 110 -13.58 -9.10 7.94
C ASP A 110 -13.28 -9.81 6.61
N SER A 111 -14.24 -10.62 6.18
CA SER A 111 -14.20 -11.33 4.89
C SER A 111 -14.19 -10.40 3.66
N LYS A 112 -14.31 -9.07 3.82
CA LYS A 112 -14.45 -8.12 2.72
C LYS A 112 -13.20 -7.27 2.44
N SER A 113 -12.25 -7.15 3.38
CA SER A 113 -11.20 -6.12 3.31
C SER A 113 -9.79 -6.62 2.96
N ILE A 114 -9.52 -7.93 3.00
CA ILE A 114 -8.18 -8.45 2.68
C ILE A 114 -8.24 -9.37 1.46
N VAL A 115 -8.00 -8.78 0.30
CA VAL A 115 -7.62 -9.52 -0.91
C VAL A 115 -6.29 -10.20 -0.59
N LYS A 116 -6.34 -11.48 -0.18
CA LYS A 116 -5.13 -12.29 -0.01
C LYS A 116 -4.28 -12.14 -1.27
N LYS A 117 -2.95 -12.04 -1.16
CA LYS A 117 -2.04 -12.00 -2.32
C LYS A 117 -2.35 -13.12 -3.34
N SER A 118 -2.85 -14.26 -2.86
CA SER A 118 -3.36 -15.36 -3.69
C SER A 118 -4.56 -15.00 -4.57
N VAL A 119 -5.45 -14.11 -4.13
CA VAL A 119 -6.56 -13.61 -4.93
C VAL A 119 -6.04 -12.63 -5.99
N HIS A 120 -5.06 -11.79 -5.66
CA HIS A 120 -4.43 -10.92 -6.65
C HIS A 120 -3.68 -11.71 -7.73
N GLU A 121 -2.86 -12.69 -7.34
CA GLU A 121 -2.18 -13.59 -8.28
C GLU A 121 -3.16 -14.41 -9.14
N ASN A 122 -4.32 -14.78 -8.59
CA ASN A 122 -5.36 -15.48 -9.35
C ASN A 122 -6.13 -14.52 -10.29
N LEU A 123 -6.31 -13.26 -9.90
CA LEU A 123 -6.84 -12.22 -10.79
C LEU A 123 -5.88 -11.92 -11.93
N GLU A 124 -4.58 -11.79 -11.67
CA GLU A 124 -3.57 -11.58 -12.72
C GLU A 124 -3.57 -12.74 -13.73
N LYS A 125 -3.58 -14.00 -13.25
CA LYS A 125 -3.69 -15.16 -14.13
C LYS A 125 -5.00 -15.18 -14.93
N ARG A 126 -6.11 -14.71 -14.35
CA ARG A 126 -7.39 -14.60 -15.06
C ARG A 126 -7.35 -13.51 -16.12
N LEU A 127 -6.76 -12.36 -15.82
CA LEU A 127 -6.57 -11.27 -16.77
C LEU A 127 -5.68 -11.70 -17.93
N GLU A 128 -4.56 -12.36 -17.65
CA GLU A 128 -3.68 -12.94 -18.66
C GLU A 128 -4.42 -13.94 -19.55
N ALA A 129 -5.22 -14.84 -18.97
CA ALA A 129 -6.03 -15.79 -19.72
C ALA A 129 -7.12 -15.12 -20.58
N ILE A 130 -7.74 -14.04 -20.09
CA ILE A 130 -8.72 -13.25 -20.83
C ILE A 130 -8.04 -12.54 -22.00
N GLN A 131 -6.86 -11.95 -21.78
CA GLN A 131 -6.11 -11.25 -22.81
C GLN A 131 -5.68 -12.18 -23.94
N ILE A 132 -5.17 -13.38 -23.60
CA ILE A 132 -4.84 -14.41 -24.60
C ILE A 132 -6.08 -14.82 -25.41
N ARG A 133 -7.25 -14.94 -24.78
CA ARG A 133 -8.49 -15.26 -25.50
C ARG A 133 -8.91 -14.13 -26.43
N PHE A 134 -8.83 -12.89 -25.97
CA PHE A 134 -9.17 -11.71 -26.76
C PHE A 134 -8.26 -11.56 -27.98
N GLU A 135 -6.94 -11.75 -27.81
CA GLU A 135 -5.99 -11.70 -28.92
C GLU A 135 -6.27 -12.78 -29.97
N LYS A 136 -6.58 -14.02 -29.54
CA LYS A 136 -6.97 -15.11 -30.45
C LYS A 136 -8.25 -14.80 -31.21
N GLU A 137 -9.25 -14.23 -30.55
CA GLU A 137 -10.52 -13.86 -31.19
C GLU A 137 -10.32 -12.72 -32.20
N LYS A 138 -9.49 -11.73 -31.85
CA LYS A 138 -9.10 -10.65 -32.75
C LYS A 138 -8.36 -11.19 -33.99
N GLU A 139 -7.39 -12.08 -33.81
CA GLU A 139 -6.69 -12.71 -34.93
C GLU A 139 -7.59 -13.57 -35.82
N ALA A 140 -8.56 -14.28 -35.22
CA ALA A 140 -9.54 -15.05 -35.97
C ALA A 140 -10.45 -14.13 -36.79
N ARG A 141 -10.89 -13.02 -36.20
CA ARG A 141 -11.70 -12.02 -36.89
C ARG A 141 -10.96 -11.36 -38.05
N ILE A 142 -9.70 -10.96 -37.85
CA ILE A 142 -8.86 -10.39 -38.92
C ILE A 142 -8.73 -11.38 -40.08
N ARG A 143 -8.48 -12.66 -39.79
CA ARG A 143 -8.41 -13.69 -40.84
C ARG A 143 -9.70 -13.82 -41.64
N VAL A 144 -10.86 -13.78 -40.97
CA VAL A 144 -12.16 -13.85 -41.65
C VAL A 144 -12.40 -12.57 -42.49
N GLU A 145 -12.00 -11.41 -42.00
CA GLU A 145 -12.07 -10.14 -42.76
C GLU A 145 -11.15 -10.19 -44.00
N ASP A 146 -9.92 -10.71 -43.88
CA ASP A 146 -8.99 -10.89 -45.01
C ASP A 146 -9.53 -11.90 -46.04
N GLU A 147 -10.13 -13.00 -45.58
CA GLU A 147 -10.76 -14.00 -46.46
C GLU A 147 -11.99 -13.42 -47.18
N LEU A 148 -12.79 -12.60 -46.50
CA LEU A 148 -13.91 -11.88 -47.09
C LEU A 148 -13.44 -10.91 -48.16
N GLU A 149 -12.41 -10.10 -47.90
CA GLU A 149 -11.85 -9.18 -48.88
C GLU A 149 -11.32 -9.93 -50.12
N ALA A 150 -10.62 -11.04 -49.92
CA ALA A 150 -10.13 -11.88 -51.01
C ALA A 150 -11.26 -12.55 -51.82
N LEU A 151 -12.37 -12.93 -51.17
CA LEU A 151 -13.55 -13.47 -51.83
C LEU A 151 -14.33 -12.39 -52.59
N GLU A 152 -14.47 -11.19 -52.03
CA GLU A 152 -15.06 -10.04 -52.70
C GLU A 152 -14.26 -9.63 -53.93
N GLU A 153 -12.92 -9.63 -53.84
CA GLU A 153 -12.05 -9.34 -54.98
C GLU A 153 -12.20 -10.41 -56.09
N LYS A 154 -12.34 -11.69 -55.72
CA LYS A 154 -12.61 -12.77 -56.69
C LYS A 154 -13.99 -12.64 -57.33
N LEU A 155 -15.02 -12.29 -56.55
CA LEU A 155 -16.36 -12.05 -57.07
C LEU A 155 -16.41 -10.82 -57.99
N ALA A 156 -15.68 -9.75 -57.66
CA ALA A 156 -15.55 -8.58 -58.51
C ALA A 156 -14.87 -8.93 -59.84
N LYS A 157 -13.79 -9.72 -59.82
CA LYS A 157 -13.11 -10.21 -61.03
C LYS A 157 -14.00 -11.12 -61.88
N SER A 158 -14.76 -12.02 -61.25
CA SER A 158 -15.71 -12.89 -61.95
C SER A 158 -16.87 -12.11 -62.58
N LYS A 159 -17.36 -11.06 -61.93
CA LYS A 159 -18.39 -10.16 -62.49
C LYS A 159 -17.85 -9.32 -63.66
N THR A 160 -16.57 -8.93 -63.64
CA THR A 160 -15.97 -8.22 -64.77
C THR A 160 -15.68 -9.11 -65.98
N ASP A 161 -15.52 -10.43 -65.79
CA ASP A 161 -15.36 -11.38 -66.91
C ASP A 161 -16.71 -11.76 -67.57
N ASP A 162 -17.82 -11.71 -66.83
CA ASP A 162 -19.17 -11.92 -67.38
C ASP A 162 -19.79 -10.67 -68.03
N ASP A 163 -19.20 -9.48 -67.85
CA ASP A 163 -19.79 -8.21 -68.29
C ASP A 163 -18.98 -7.49 -69.40
N LYS A 164 -18.58 -8.25 -70.44
CA LYS A 164 -18.23 -7.65 -71.75
C LYS A 164 -19.48 -7.30 -72.56
N GLY A 165 -20.38 -6.53 -71.97
CA GLY A 165 -21.59 -6.07 -72.63
C GLY A 165 -22.22 -4.86 -71.94
N VAL A 166 -21.92 -3.68 -72.50
CA VAL A 166 -22.70 -2.42 -72.45
C VAL A 166 -22.13 -1.29 -71.59
N PHE A 167 -21.95 -0.16 -72.28
CA PHE A 167 -21.54 1.16 -71.82
C PHE A 167 -22.50 1.81 -70.80
N ILE A 168 -21.98 2.67 -69.92
CA ILE A 168 -22.12 4.15 -69.96
C ILE A 168 -21.49 4.75 -68.69
N GLY A 169 -20.66 5.78 -68.86
CA GLY A 169 -20.07 6.54 -67.76
C GLY A 169 -20.88 7.76 -67.31
N LYS A 170 -20.45 8.38 -66.19
CA LYS A 170 -20.40 9.84 -65.97
C LYS A 170 -19.77 10.21 -64.61
N ASN A 171 -18.92 11.24 -64.68
CA ASN A 171 -18.55 12.29 -63.68
C ASN A 171 -17.96 11.85 -62.33
N LYS A 172 -16.65 12.02 -62.06
CA LYS A 172 -15.85 13.25 -61.83
C LYS A 172 -16.31 14.15 -60.67
N ASP A 173 -15.48 14.07 -59.61
CA ASP A 173 -14.87 15.19 -58.88
C ASP A 173 -15.79 16.10 -58.05
N ALA A 174 -16.11 15.66 -56.83
CA ALA A 174 -16.44 16.53 -55.70
C ALA A 174 -16.24 15.79 -54.35
N ASN A 175 -14.98 15.57 -53.95
CA ASN A 175 -14.56 15.45 -52.55
C ASN A 175 -13.08 15.06 -52.48
N LYS A 176 -12.18 16.04 -52.53
CA LYS A 176 -10.75 15.84 -52.22
C LYS A 176 -10.21 16.79 -51.15
N GLU A 177 -11.09 17.52 -50.45
CA GLU A 177 -10.71 18.41 -49.34
C GLU A 177 -11.16 17.92 -47.95
N THR A 178 -11.98 16.88 -47.86
CA THR A 178 -12.38 16.25 -46.57
C THR A 178 -11.50 15.07 -46.15
N GLU A 179 -10.55 14.64 -46.96
CA GLU A 179 -9.69 13.47 -46.69
C GLU A 179 -8.32 13.77 -46.07
N LYS A 180 -8.04 15.03 -45.66
CA LYS A 180 -6.75 15.40 -45.06
C LYS A 180 -6.79 15.86 -43.61
N LEU A 181 -7.93 15.77 -42.92
CA LEU A 181 -8.02 16.03 -41.46
C LEU A 181 -8.31 14.78 -40.60
N SER A 182 -8.41 13.59 -41.20
CA SER A 182 -8.81 12.34 -40.53
C SER A 182 -7.65 11.36 -40.29
N LYS A 183 -6.44 11.87 -40.05
CA LYS A 183 -5.27 11.06 -39.63
C LYS A 183 -4.72 11.47 -38.27
N ASP A 184 -5.60 11.78 -37.32
CA ASP A 184 -5.24 11.79 -35.91
C ASP A 184 -6.20 10.84 -35.14
N PRO A 185 -5.72 9.67 -34.67
CA PRO A 185 -6.56 8.69 -33.98
C PRO A 185 -7.23 9.23 -32.69
N GLY A 186 -6.77 10.37 -32.15
CA GLY A 186 -7.39 11.03 -30.99
C GLY A 186 -8.74 11.69 -31.27
N ILE A 187 -8.94 12.26 -32.46
CA ILE A 187 -10.15 13.05 -32.80
C ILE A 187 -11.39 12.15 -32.94
N ASN A 188 -11.21 10.94 -33.46
CA ASN A 188 -12.29 9.98 -33.68
C ASN A 188 -12.80 9.39 -32.34
N LYS A 189 -11.94 9.27 -31.32
CA LYS A 189 -12.35 8.88 -29.95
C LYS A 189 -13.18 10.00 -29.32
N THR A 190 -12.75 11.25 -29.42
CA THR A 190 -13.47 12.41 -28.86
C THR A 190 -14.84 12.60 -29.49
N GLN A 191 -14.97 12.52 -30.82
CA GLN A 191 -16.26 12.65 -31.51
C GLN A 191 -17.24 11.54 -31.11
N LYS A 192 -16.77 10.30 -30.96
CA LYS A 192 -17.61 9.18 -30.49
C LYS A 192 -18.07 9.36 -29.04
N VAL A 193 -17.23 9.91 -28.18
CA VAL A 193 -17.59 10.19 -26.78
C VAL A 193 -18.61 11.32 -26.69
N VAL A 194 -18.43 12.40 -27.45
CA VAL A 194 -19.41 13.50 -27.54
C VAL A 194 -20.75 12.98 -28.03
N GLN A 195 -20.77 12.20 -29.11
CA GLN A 195 -21.99 11.58 -29.65
C GLN A 195 -22.71 10.75 -28.59
N LYS A 196 -21.97 9.93 -27.84
CA LYS A 196 -22.54 9.06 -26.80
C LYS A 196 -23.08 9.83 -25.58
N ILE A 197 -22.47 10.95 -25.21
CA ILE A 197 -22.97 11.84 -24.14
C ILE A 197 -24.30 12.49 -24.55
N ILE A 198 -24.41 12.88 -25.83
CA ILE A 198 -25.63 13.47 -26.40
C ILE A 198 -26.73 12.40 -26.51
N GLU A 199 -26.41 11.20 -27.01
CA GLU A 199 -27.35 10.07 -27.11
C GLU A 199 -27.91 9.64 -25.74
N ASP A 200 -27.08 9.67 -24.69
CA ASP A 200 -27.49 9.37 -23.32
C ASP A 200 -28.21 10.54 -22.62
N GLY A 201 -28.34 11.72 -23.25
CA GLY A 201 -28.97 12.90 -22.66
C GLY A 201 -28.22 13.48 -21.45
N LYS A 202 -26.94 13.16 -21.30
CA LYS A 202 -26.11 13.52 -20.13
C LYS A 202 -25.31 14.82 -20.31
N GLU A 203 -25.53 15.52 -21.43
CA GLU A 203 -24.84 16.78 -21.79
C GLU A 203 -24.90 17.83 -20.68
N LYS A 204 -26.09 18.10 -20.13
CA LYS A 204 -26.30 19.11 -19.08
C LYS A 204 -25.64 18.71 -17.76
N THR A 205 -25.67 17.41 -17.46
CA THR A 205 -25.05 16.85 -16.25
C THR A 205 -23.54 16.98 -16.32
N PHE A 206 -22.94 16.67 -17.48
CA PHE A 206 -21.52 16.84 -17.70
C PHE A 206 -21.08 18.31 -17.63
N LEU A 207 -21.83 19.22 -18.25
CA LEU A 207 -21.54 20.65 -18.21
C LEU A 207 -21.59 21.22 -16.78
N GLU A 208 -22.55 20.77 -15.96
CA GLU A 208 -22.64 21.17 -14.55
C GLU A 208 -21.41 20.69 -13.76
N ILE A 209 -21.02 19.42 -13.93
CA ILE A 209 -19.84 18.83 -13.28
C ILE A 209 -18.56 19.55 -13.74
N ALA A 210 -18.41 19.79 -15.04
CA ALA A 210 -17.26 20.49 -15.59
C ALA A 210 -17.15 21.93 -15.05
N ARG A 211 -18.27 22.65 -14.94
CA ARG A 211 -18.31 24.01 -14.37
C ARG A 211 -17.96 24.03 -12.89
N LYS A 212 -18.47 23.09 -12.10
CA LYS A 212 -18.15 22.95 -10.66
C LYS A 212 -16.68 22.58 -10.44
N SER A 213 -16.14 21.64 -11.23
CA SER A 213 -14.72 21.26 -11.23
C SER A 213 -13.80 22.44 -11.57
N LEU A 214 -14.12 23.23 -12.60
CA LEU A 214 -13.36 24.43 -12.97
C LEU A 214 -13.38 25.52 -11.87
N LYS A 215 -14.44 25.58 -11.05
CA LYS A 215 -14.55 26.47 -9.90
C LYS A 215 -13.91 25.93 -8.62
N LYS A 216 -13.37 24.71 -8.65
CA LYS A 216 -12.85 23.98 -7.48
C LYS A 216 -13.91 23.79 -6.37
N GLU A 217 -15.17 23.65 -6.78
CA GLU A 217 -16.24 23.27 -5.87
C GLU A 217 -16.23 21.74 -5.75
N GLY A 218 -16.11 21.22 -4.52
CA GLY A 218 -16.10 19.78 -4.26
C GLY A 218 -17.49 19.16 -4.42
N PHE A 219 -17.52 17.84 -4.63
CA PHE A 219 -18.73 17.06 -4.90
C PHE A 219 -19.07 16.17 -3.71
N ASN A 220 -20.36 15.98 -3.43
CA ASN A 220 -20.84 15.12 -2.34
C ASN A 220 -21.06 13.68 -2.84
N ALA A 221 -20.83 12.66 -2.00
CA ALA A 221 -21.03 11.24 -2.33
C ALA A 221 -22.41 10.87 -2.88
N ARG A 222 -23.47 11.62 -2.57
CA ARG A 222 -24.79 11.39 -3.19
C ARG A 222 -24.82 11.69 -4.70
N GLU A 223 -23.82 12.40 -5.22
CA GLU A 223 -23.65 12.67 -6.64
C GLU A 223 -22.70 11.66 -7.32
N SER A 224 -22.10 10.72 -6.56
CA SER A 224 -21.10 9.75 -7.05
C SER A 224 -21.59 8.85 -8.18
N GLU A 225 -22.83 8.35 -8.13
CA GLU A 225 -23.41 7.56 -9.22
C GLU A 225 -23.49 8.32 -10.54
N LYS A 226 -23.54 9.65 -10.51
CA LYS A 226 -23.52 10.49 -11.71
C LYS A 226 -22.09 10.70 -12.23
N LEU A 227 -21.08 10.51 -11.39
CA LEU A 227 -19.67 10.69 -11.73
C LEU A 227 -19.07 9.45 -12.37
N ASP A 228 -19.52 8.25 -11.98
CA ASP A 228 -19.00 6.96 -12.47
C ASP A 228 -18.98 6.89 -14.00
N PHE A 229 -20.07 7.32 -14.65
CA PHE A 229 -20.14 7.37 -16.11
C PHE A 229 -19.02 8.22 -16.73
N PHE A 230 -18.72 9.39 -16.16
CA PHE A 230 -17.71 10.28 -16.71
C PHE A 230 -16.28 9.87 -16.33
N ILE A 231 -16.11 9.14 -15.22
CA ILE A 231 -14.86 8.49 -14.83
C ILE A 231 -14.54 7.35 -15.80
N ASP A 232 -15.53 6.52 -16.15
CA ASP A 232 -15.39 5.41 -17.10
C ASP A 232 -14.98 5.87 -18.51
N PHE A 233 -15.42 7.05 -18.92
CA PHE A 233 -15.00 7.68 -20.19
C PHE A 233 -13.71 8.50 -20.08
N GLU A 234 -13.00 8.43 -18.96
CA GLU A 234 -11.76 9.16 -18.67
C GLU A 234 -11.93 10.68 -18.79
N LEU A 235 -13.13 11.23 -18.61
CA LEU A 235 -13.41 12.68 -18.77
C LEU A 235 -13.11 13.47 -17.50
N ILE A 236 -13.22 12.82 -16.35
CA ILE A 236 -12.93 13.39 -15.03
C ILE A 236 -12.02 12.46 -14.22
N LYS A 237 -11.24 13.05 -13.32
CA LYS A 237 -10.35 12.35 -12.39
C LYS A 237 -10.62 12.82 -10.97
N ILE A 238 -10.66 11.90 -10.03
CA ILE A 238 -10.78 12.22 -8.60
C ILE A 238 -9.37 12.48 -8.06
N ILE A 239 -9.15 13.69 -7.51
CA ILE A 239 -7.87 14.14 -6.98
C ILE A 239 -7.74 13.78 -5.50
N SER A 240 -8.81 13.99 -4.74
CA SER A 240 -8.83 13.80 -3.29
C SER A 240 -10.20 13.30 -2.83
N ARG A 241 -10.20 12.51 -1.76
CA ARG A 241 -11.41 12.02 -1.11
C ARG A 241 -11.30 12.32 0.38
N ASP A 242 -12.23 13.10 0.89
CA ASP A 242 -12.42 13.28 2.33
C ASP A 242 -13.44 12.25 2.82
N ASP A 243 -12.92 11.16 3.40
CA ASP A 243 -13.73 10.06 3.93
C ASP A 243 -14.59 10.48 5.14
N VAL A 244 -14.27 11.60 5.80
CA VAL A 244 -15.02 12.07 6.98
C VAL A 244 -16.26 12.84 6.57
N ASN A 245 -16.17 13.64 5.50
CA ASN A 245 -17.28 14.45 5.02
C ASN A 245 -18.01 13.84 3.81
N GLU A 246 -17.47 12.77 3.21
CA GLU A 246 -17.95 12.18 1.95
C GLU A 246 -17.83 13.17 0.77
N TRP A 247 -16.76 13.96 0.73
CA TRP A 247 -16.48 14.95 -0.32
C TRP A 247 -15.38 14.47 -1.28
N PHE A 248 -15.54 14.81 -2.57
CA PHE A 248 -14.62 14.50 -3.64
C PHE A 248 -14.15 15.78 -4.34
N ASP A 249 -12.83 15.93 -4.48
CA ASP A 249 -12.25 16.90 -5.40
C ASP A 249 -12.06 16.26 -6.77
N ILE A 250 -12.55 16.92 -7.82
CA ILE A 250 -12.56 16.39 -9.19
C ILE A 250 -11.85 17.37 -10.12
N GLU A 251 -11.01 16.83 -11.01
CA GLU A 251 -10.42 17.54 -12.13
C GLU A 251 -10.97 17.02 -13.46
N LEU A 252 -11.10 17.91 -14.44
CA LEU A 252 -11.31 17.50 -15.83
C LEU A 252 -10.00 16.94 -16.40
N SER A 253 -10.09 15.81 -17.11
CA SER A 253 -8.97 15.30 -17.89
C SER A 253 -8.75 16.15 -19.15
N GLU A 254 -7.63 15.94 -19.85
CA GLU A 254 -7.39 16.58 -21.15
C GLU A 254 -8.51 16.28 -22.15
N LEU A 255 -9.05 15.06 -22.16
CA LEU A 255 -10.21 14.68 -22.97
C LEU A 255 -11.48 15.39 -22.48
N GLY A 256 -11.70 15.46 -21.17
CA GLY A 256 -12.84 16.17 -20.57
C GLY A 256 -12.86 17.66 -20.92
N LEU A 257 -11.70 18.31 -20.96
CA LEU A 257 -11.57 19.71 -21.37
C LEU A 257 -11.90 19.93 -22.84
N ILE A 258 -11.50 19.02 -23.72
CA ILE A 258 -11.81 19.10 -25.16
C ILE A 258 -13.31 18.89 -25.37
N VAL A 259 -13.90 17.88 -24.72
CA VAL A 259 -15.34 17.59 -24.78
C VAL A 259 -16.15 18.75 -24.20
N TYR A 260 -15.71 19.35 -23.09
CA TYR A 260 -16.35 20.52 -22.50
C TYR A 260 -16.40 21.70 -23.47
N ARG A 261 -15.28 22.02 -24.15
CA ARG A 261 -15.26 23.11 -25.15
C ARG A 261 -16.21 22.83 -26.32
N GLN A 262 -16.22 21.61 -26.84
CA GLN A 262 -17.11 21.23 -27.94
C GLN A 262 -18.59 21.30 -27.55
N LEU A 263 -18.95 20.88 -26.33
CA LEU A 263 -20.33 20.97 -25.84
C LEU A 263 -20.76 22.42 -25.56
N VAL A 264 -19.86 23.27 -25.05
CA VAL A 264 -20.14 24.71 -24.87
C VAL A 264 -20.33 25.43 -26.21
N GLU A 265 -19.54 25.09 -27.24
CA GLU A 265 -19.72 25.63 -28.59
C GLU A 265 -21.09 25.23 -29.17
N LEU A 266 -21.51 23.97 -28.98
CA LEU A 266 -22.84 23.49 -29.40
C LEU A 266 -23.99 24.17 -28.63
N GLU A 267 -23.84 24.46 -27.33
CA GLU A 267 -24.83 25.16 -26.50
C GLU A 267 -25.00 26.64 -26.91
N SER A 268 -23.97 27.27 -27.48
CA SER A 268 -24.01 28.67 -27.95
C SER A 268 -24.62 28.88 -29.34
N ILE A 269 -24.91 27.79 -30.06
CA ILE A 269 -25.50 27.80 -31.41
C ILE A 269 -27.03 27.56 -31.35
N GLN A 270 -27.55 27.06 -30.22
CA GLN A 270 -28.99 26.91 -29.95
C GLN A 270 -29.60 28.13 -29.28
#